data_AF-A0A521CV06-F1
#
_entry.id   AF-A0A521CV06-F1
#
_cell.length_a   1.000
_cell.length_b   1.000
_cell.length_c   1.000
_cell.angle_alpha   90.00
_cell.angle_beta   90.00
_cell.angle_gamma   90.00
#
_symmetry.space_group_name_H-M   'P 1'
#
loop_
_entity.id
_entity.type
_entity.pdbx_description
1 polymer ?
#
loop_
_entity_poly.entity_id
_entity_poly.type
_entity_poly.pdbx_seq_one_letter_code
_entity_poly.pdbx_strand_id
1 'polypeptide(L)'
;MKDDLNASEKRLIAALDRLDQYIDRTASRAAVPADGLQDENRRLSDELAALHDKQAALIATFETRLAEANDRLSAASDEAARLAAANEDLARANRALLEGVDDAPHQALQAEIAALRAARDAEVAQMGDIVDTLDRMLGAPAASVRPADTPAIVESPVATDAALEDTLAASEQERG
;
A
#
# COMPACT_ATOMS: atom_id res chain seq x y z
N MET A 1 -3.57 -30.61 -74.36
CA MET A 1 -2.23 -30.92 -73.80
C MET A 1 -1.22 -29.81 -74.03
N LYS A 2 -0.89 -29.40 -75.27
CA LYS A 2 0.00 -28.24 -75.51
C LYS A 2 -0.61 -26.90 -75.04
N ASP A 3 -1.92 -26.73 -75.22
CA ASP A 3 -2.62 -25.51 -74.81
C ASP A 3 -2.76 -25.39 -73.28
N ASP A 4 -2.92 -26.52 -72.59
CA ASP A 4 -2.96 -26.57 -71.12
C ASP A 4 -1.60 -26.24 -70.50
N LEU A 5 -0.51 -26.70 -71.14
CA LEU A 5 0.85 -26.37 -70.73
C LEU A 5 1.11 -24.86 -70.88
N ASN A 6 0.74 -24.28 -72.02
CA ASN A 6 0.85 -22.84 -72.27
C ASN A 6 -0.02 -22.01 -71.31
N ALA A 7 -1.21 -22.49 -70.95
CA ALA A 7 -2.04 -21.87 -69.92
C ALA A 7 -1.38 -21.94 -68.53
N SER A 8 -0.71 -23.05 -68.19
CA SER A 8 0.01 -23.20 -66.93
C SER A 8 1.27 -22.31 -66.86
N GLU A 9 2.01 -22.18 -67.96
CA GLU A 9 3.19 -21.31 -68.06
C GLU A 9 2.82 -19.83 -67.88
N LYS A 10 1.74 -19.38 -68.53
CA LYS A 10 1.23 -18.01 -68.36
C LYS A 10 0.80 -17.71 -66.93
N ARG A 11 0.18 -18.69 -66.26
CA ARG A 11 -0.19 -18.57 -64.84
C ARG A 11 1.04 -18.54 -63.94
N LEU A 12 2.08 -19.32 -64.26
CA LEU A 12 3.34 -19.31 -63.52
C LEU A 12 4.06 -17.97 -63.66
N ILE A 13 4.16 -17.43 -64.89
CA ILE A 13 4.75 -16.11 -65.14
C ILE A 13 3.99 -15.03 -64.37
N ALA A 14 2.66 -15.02 -64.42
CA ALA A 14 1.85 -14.06 -63.67
C ALA A 14 1.98 -14.22 -62.15
N ALA A 15 2.17 -15.45 -61.64
CA ALA A 15 2.42 -15.70 -60.22
C ALA A 15 3.80 -15.22 -59.78
N LEU A 16 4.83 -15.39 -60.63
CA LEU A 16 6.18 -14.88 -60.40
C LEU A 16 6.21 -13.36 -60.43
N ASP A 17 5.58 -12.71 -61.42
CA ASP A 17 5.47 -11.25 -61.48
C ASP A 17 4.76 -10.69 -60.23
N ARG A 18 3.75 -11.39 -59.72
CA ARG A 18 3.05 -11.01 -58.49
C ARG A 18 3.93 -11.19 -57.23
N LEU A 19 4.79 -12.21 -57.21
CA LEU A 19 5.76 -12.41 -56.15
C LEU A 19 6.86 -11.35 -56.18
N ASP A 20 7.38 -11.00 -57.36
CA ASP A 20 8.37 -9.93 -57.53
C ASP A 20 7.78 -8.59 -57.08
N GLN A 21 6.56 -8.26 -57.50
CA GLN A 21 5.86 -7.06 -57.02
C GLN A 21 5.59 -7.08 -55.51
N TYR A 22 5.38 -8.26 -54.92
CA TYR A 22 5.21 -8.39 -53.47
C TYR A 22 6.54 -8.16 -52.74
N ILE A 23 7.64 -8.74 -53.24
CA ILE A 23 8.98 -8.56 -52.69
C ILE A 23 9.40 -7.09 -52.76
N ASP A 24 9.24 -6.44 -53.92
CA ASP A 24 9.56 -5.02 -54.09
C ASP A 24 8.74 -4.12 -53.17
N ARG A 25 7.45 -4.45 -52.97
CA ARG A 25 6.58 -3.72 -52.03
C ARG A 25 6.99 -3.96 -50.58
N THR A 26 7.42 -5.15 -50.21
CA THR A 26 7.94 -5.44 -48.86
C THR A 26 9.29 -4.79 -48.60
N ALA A 27 10.19 -4.75 -49.58
CA ALA A 27 11.45 -4.02 -49.52
C ALA A 27 11.22 -2.51 -49.40
N SER A 28 10.27 -1.96 -50.15
CA SER A 28 9.87 -0.55 -50.04
C SER A 28 9.19 -0.23 -48.70
N ARG A 29 8.49 -1.19 -48.09
CA ARG A 29 7.90 -1.04 -46.75
C ARG A 29 8.93 -1.18 -45.63
N ALA A 30 9.96 -1.99 -45.83
CA ALA A 30 11.14 -2.06 -44.95
C ALA A 30 12.01 -0.78 -45.05
N ALA A 31 11.78 0.07 -46.05
CA ALA A 31 12.40 1.38 -46.19
C ALA A 31 11.69 2.50 -45.39
N VAL A 32 10.74 2.18 -44.49
CA VAL A 32 10.50 3.03 -43.31
C VAL A 32 11.84 3.11 -42.58
N PRO A 33 12.38 4.29 -42.22
CA PRO A 33 13.74 4.39 -41.70
C PRO A 33 13.86 3.55 -40.43
N ALA A 34 14.51 2.39 -40.54
CA ALA A 34 14.71 1.45 -39.45
C ALA A 34 15.43 2.12 -38.27
N ASP A 35 16.28 3.10 -38.57
CA ASP A 35 16.98 3.94 -37.60
C ASP A 35 16.00 4.70 -36.69
N GLY A 36 14.93 5.28 -37.23
CA GLY A 36 13.94 6.01 -36.43
C GLY A 36 13.12 5.12 -35.49
N LEU A 37 12.87 3.87 -35.90
CA LEU A 37 12.21 2.88 -35.04
C LEU A 37 13.16 2.34 -33.95
N GLN A 38 14.45 2.18 -34.27
CA GLN A 38 15.46 1.76 -33.31
C GLN A 38 15.75 2.85 -32.27
N ASP A 39 15.82 4.11 -32.68
CA ASP A 39 15.99 5.25 -31.80
C ASP A 39 14.82 5.41 -30.82
N GLU A 40 13.59 5.28 -31.31
CA GLU A 40 12.39 5.31 -30.45
C GLU A 40 12.36 4.11 -29.50
N ASN A 41 12.74 2.91 -29.95
CA ASN A 41 12.80 1.73 -29.08
C ASN A 41 13.84 1.90 -27.97
N ARG A 42 14.99 2.50 -28.29
CA ARG A 42 16.04 2.85 -27.32
C ARG A 42 15.52 3.87 -26.31
N ARG A 43 14.88 4.93 -26.79
CA ARG A 43 14.28 5.96 -25.94
C ARG A 43 13.24 5.38 -24.99
N LEU A 44 12.31 4.57 -25.49
CA LEU A 44 11.29 3.91 -24.67
C LEU A 44 11.92 2.95 -23.65
N SER A 45 12.98 2.25 -24.03
CA SER A 45 13.72 1.37 -23.11
C SER A 45 14.40 2.16 -21.99
N ASP A 46 15.00 3.31 -22.31
CA ASP A 46 15.61 4.22 -21.34
C ASP A 46 14.54 4.82 -20.40
N GLU A 47 13.37 5.20 -20.94
CA GLU A 47 12.23 5.70 -20.16
C GLU A 47 11.67 4.61 -19.22
N LEU A 48 11.57 3.36 -19.68
CA LEU A 48 11.16 2.22 -18.86
C LEU A 48 12.18 1.92 -17.75
N ALA A 49 13.47 1.94 -18.04
CA ALA A 49 14.52 1.77 -17.04
C ALA A 49 14.44 2.87 -15.97
N ALA A 50 14.31 4.13 -16.38
CA ALA A 50 14.15 5.24 -15.46
C ALA A 50 12.85 5.15 -14.62
N LEU A 51 11.77 4.61 -15.18
CA LEU A 51 10.53 4.37 -14.46
C LEU A 51 10.70 3.24 -13.43
N HIS A 52 11.35 2.14 -13.79
CA HIS A 52 11.66 1.05 -12.87
C HIS A 52 12.55 1.51 -11.72
N ASP A 53 13.58 2.33 -11.99
CA ASP A 53 14.44 2.88 -10.94
C ASP A 53 13.66 3.77 -9.97
N LYS A 54 12.75 4.61 -10.49
CA LYS A 54 11.85 5.42 -9.66
C LYS A 54 10.91 4.55 -8.82
N GLN A 55 10.34 3.51 -9.41
CA GLN A 55 9.46 2.57 -8.69
C GLN A 55 10.22 1.83 -7.60
N ALA A 56 11.43 1.33 -7.89
CA ALA A 56 12.29 0.68 -6.91
C ALA A 56 12.63 1.63 -5.74
N ALA A 57 12.95 2.89 -6.03
CA ALA A 57 13.21 3.89 -4.99
C ALA A 57 11.98 4.19 -4.12
N LEU A 58 10.78 4.27 -4.72
CA LEU A 58 9.53 4.45 -3.99
C LEU A 58 9.21 3.24 -3.11
N ILE A 59 9.35 2.02 -3.63
CA ILE A 59 9.16 0.78 -2.89
C ILE A 59 10.10 0.74 -1.68
N ALA A 60 11.40 0.99 -1.88
CA ALA A 60 12.37 1.04 -0.79
C ALA A 60 12.01 2.08 0.29
N THR A 61 11.49 3.24 -0.12
CA THR A 61 11.01 4.27 0.81
C THR A 61 9.81 3.79 1.61
N PHE A 62 8.84 3.13 0.97
CA PHE A 62 7.67 2.59 1.65
C PHE A 62 8.02 1.43 2.58
N GLU A 63 8.91 0.53 2.17
CA GLU A 63 9.41 -0.57 3.00
C GLU A 63 10.09 -0.03 4.27
N THR A 64 10.92 1.01 4.14
CA THR A 64 11.57 1.66 5.29
C THR A 64 10.53 2.27 6.23
N ARG A 65 9.54 3.00 5.70
CA ARG A 65 8.46 3.59 6.51
C ARG A 65 7.59 2.54 7.19
N LEU A 66 7.34 1.42 6.52
CA LEU A 66 6.56 0.31 7.08
C LEU A 66 7.32 -0.38 8.21
N ALA A 67 8.63 -0.58 8.06
CA ALA A 67 9.48 -1.11 9.13
C ALA A 67 9.48 -0.18 10.34
N GLU A 68 9.72 1.12 10.15
CA GLU A 68 9.68 2.11 11.25
C GLU A 68 8.31 2.14 11.97
N ALA A 69 7.21 2.01 11.23
CA ALA A 69 5.87 2.01 11.81
C ALA A 69 5.59 0.72 12.61
N ASN A 70 6.04 -0.44 12.11
CA ASN A 70 5.93 -1.71 12.84
C ASN A 70 6.74 -1.70 14.13
N ASP A 71 7.95 -1.15 14.10
CA ASP A 71 8.80 -1.04 15.30
C ASP A 71 8.13 -0.15 16.36
N ARG A 72 7.58 0.99 15.95
CA ARG A 72 6.80 1.87 16.85
C ARG A 72 5.56 1.19 17.40
N LEU A 73 4.82 0.45 16.58
CA LEU A 73 3.64 -0.30 17.03
C LEU A 73 4.03 -1.40 18.05
N SER A 74 5.14 -2.11 17.81
CA SER A 74 5.64 -3.12 18.75
C SER A 74 6.03 -2.48 20.08
N ALA A 75 6.77 -1.37 20.05
CA ALA A 75 7.16 -0.64 21.26
C ALA A 75 5.95 -0.16 22.06
N ALA A 76 4.95 0.42 21.40
CA ALA A 76 3.70 0.85 22.02
C ALA A 76 2.90 -0.33 22.61
N SER A 77 2.92 -1.49 21.94
CA SER A 77 2.26 -2.71 22.44
C SER A 77 2.93 -3.25 23.70
N ASP A 78 4.26 -3.25 23.74
CA ASP A 78 5.04 -3.65 24.92
C ASP A 78 4.81 -2.70 26.11
N GLU A 79 4.65 -1.41 25.83
CA GLU A 79 4.31 -0.41 26.84
C GLU A 79 2.89 -0.59 27.37
N ALA A 80 1.91 -0.81 26.48
CA ALA A 80 0.52 -1.09 26.87
C ALA A 80 0.43 -2.36 27.74
N ALA A 81 1.18 -3.40 27.42
CA ALA A 81 1.27 -4.61 28.24
C ALA A 81 1.87 -4.33 29.64
N ARG A 82 2.92 -3.50 29.71
CA ARG A 82 3.52 -3.08 30.99
C ARG A 82 2.54 -2.28 31.85
N LEU A 83 1.81 -1.34 31.25
CA LEU A 83 0.80 -0.54 31.96
C LEU A 83 -0.38 -1.40 32.42
N ALA A 84 -0.85 -2.34 31.59
CA ALA A 84 -1.91 -3.27 31.96
C ALA A 84 -1.52 -4.14 33.16
N ALA A 85 -0.27 -4.66 33.18
CA ALA A 85 0.24 -5.43 34.31
C ALA A 85 0.31 -4.59 35.60
N ALA A 86 0.86 -3.38 35.52
CA ALA A 86 0.93 -2.47 36.67
C ALA A 86 -0.47 -2.10 37.22
N ASN A 87 -1.45 -1.89 36.34
CA ASN A 87 -2.82 -1.62 36.73
C ASN A 87 -3.48 -2.82 37.43
N GLU A 88 -3.26 -4.05 36.96
CA GLU A 88 -3.78 -5.24 37.64
C GLU A 88 -3.15 -5.44 39.02
N ASP A 89 -1.84 -5.16 39.15
CA ASP A 89 -1.16 -5.21 40.45
C ASP A 89 -1.70 -4.15 41.42
N LEU A 90 -1.98 -2.94 40.94
CA LEU A 90 -2.62 -1.88 41.73
C LEU A 90 -4.07 -2.24 42.11
N ALA A 91 -4.84 -2.81 41.19
CA ALA A 91 -6.19 -3.30 41.47
C ALA A 91 -6.17 -4.41 42.53
N ARG A 92 -5.18 -5.31 42.48
CA ARG A 92 -4.98 -6.37 43.48
C ARG A 92 -4.63 -5.80 44.86
N ALA A 93 -3.71 -4.84 44.91
CA ALA A 93 -3.33 -4.19 46.15
C ALA A 93 -4.50 -3.40 46.78
N ASN A 94 -5.30 -2.72 45.97
CA ASN A 94 -6.52 -2.04 46.42
C ASN A 94 -7.55 -3.01 47.01
N ARG A 95 -7.73 -4.21 46.41
CA ARG A 95 -8.58 -5.26 46.98
C ARG A 95 -8.05 -5.74 48.34
N ALA A 96 -6.75 -6.01 48.44
CA ALA A 96 -6.12 -6.44 49.70
C ALA A 96 -6.24 -5.38 50.82
N LEU A 97 -6.17 -4.10 50.46
CA LEU A 97 -6.39 -2.98 51.39
C LEU A 97 -7.81 -2.96 51.93
N LEU A 98 -8.81 -3.12 51.05
CA LEU A 98 -10.22 -3.19 51.44
C LEU A 98 -10.51 -4.40 52.33
N GLU A 99 -9.80 -5.50 52.12
CA GLU A 99 -9.91 -6.73 52.92
C GLU A 99 -9.14 -6.66 54.26
N GLY A 100 -8.36 -5.60 54.49
CA GLY A 100 -7.68 -5.35 55.78
C GLY A 100 -6.47 -6.24 56.04
N VAL A 101 -5.74 -6.66 55.00
CA VAL A 101 -4.52 -7.49 55.14
C VAL A 101 -3.36 -6.64 55.69
N ASP A 102 -2.64 -7.15 56.70
CA ASP A 102 -1.63 -6.41 57.48
C ASP A 102 -0.46 -5.80 56.64
N ASP A 103 -0.18 -6.33 55.45
CA ASP A 103 0.85 -5.82 54.51
C ASP A 103 0.27 -5.02 53.31
N ALA A 104 -1.05 -4.89 53.21
CA ALA A 104 -1.71 -4.25 52.08
C ALA A 104 -1.32 -2.78 51.85
N PRO A 105 -1.10 -1.93 52.89
CA PRO A 105 -0.63 -0.55 52.68
C PRO A 105 0.74 -0.48 52.02
N HIS A 106 1.64 -1.40 52.38
CA HIS A 106 2.98 -1.45 51.77
C HIS A 106 2.91 -1.92 50.31
N GLN A 107 2.10 -2.95 50.03
CA GLN A 107 1.89 -3.44 48.66
C GLN A 107 1.20 -2.39 47.77
N ALA A 108 0.25 -1.63 48.31
CA ALA A 108 -0.42 -0.56 47.58
C ALA A 108 0.54 0.57 47.20
N LEU A 109 1.39 1.02 48.13
CA LEU A 109 2.41 2.04 47.84
C LEU A 109 3.43 1.54 46.81
N GLN A 110 3.83 0.26 46.85
CA GLN A 110 4.72 -0.30 45.84
C GLN A 110 4.07 -0.36 44.45
N ALA A 111 2.81 -0.78 44.38
CA ALA A 111 2.04 -0.81 43.14
C ALA A 111 1.82 0.60 42.58
N GLU A 112 1.55 1.58 43.43
CA GLU A 112 1.43 3.00 43.04
C GLU A 112 2.76 3.54 42.50
N ILE A 113 3.89 3.28 43.16
CA ILE A 113 5.21 3.67 42.65
C ILE A 113 5.50 3.00 41.31
N ALA A 114 5.14 1.73 41.12
CA ALA A 114 5.30 1.03 39.86
C ALA A 114 4.43 1.64 38.75
N ALA A 115 3.18 1.97 39.04
CA ALA A 115 2.26 2.63 38.11
C ALA A 115 2.76 4.03 37.72
N LEU A 116 3.19 4.85 38.69
CA LEU A 116 3.75 6.18 38.45
C LEU A 116 5.04 6.13 37.62
N ARG A 117 5.90 5.14 37.86
CA ARG A 117 7.11 4.94 37.04
C ARG A 117 6.76 4.54 35.62
N ALA A 118 5.83 3.61 35.43
CA ALA A 118 5.38 3.21 34.11
C ALA A 118 4.74 4.37 33.34
N ALA A 119 3.91 5.19 34.00
CA ALA A 119 3.33 6.40 33.41
C ALA A 119 4.40 7.43 33.04
N ARG A 120 5.40 7.64 33.89
CA ARG A 120 6.52 8.54 33.60
C ARG A 120 7.38 8.04 32.44
N ASP A 121 7.63 6.74 32.35
CA ASP A 121 8.39 6.15 31.24
C ASP A 121 7.62 6.28 29.92
N ALA A 122 6.29 6.13 29.95
CA ALA A 122 5.38 6.40 28.82
C ALA A 122 5.45 7.86 28.35
N GLU A 123 5.36 8.82 29.28
CA GLU A 123 5.48 10.24 28.98
C GLU A 123 6.84 10.59 28.36
N VAL A 124 7.93 9.98 28.86
CA VAL A 124 9.28 10.19 28.32
C VAL A 124 9.39 9.62 26.90
N ALA A 125 8.83 8.44 26.64
CA ALA A 125 8.78 7.85 25.30
C ALA A 125 7.99 8.74 24.32
N GLN A 126 6.79 9.17 24.72
CA GLN A 126 5.97 10.09 23.94
C GLN A 126 6.70 11.41 23.64
N MET A 127 7.40 11.98 24.63
CA MET A 127 8.16 13.20 24.43
C MET A 127 9.35 13.00 23.49
N GLY A 128 9.99 11.83 23.52
CA GLY A 128 10.99 11.40 22.53
C GLY A 128 10.43 11.39 21.11
N ASP A 129 9.28 10.75 20.90
CA ASP A 129 8.60 10.70 19.60
C ASP A 129 8.25 12.10 19.07
N ILE A 130 7.84 13.01 19.95
CA ILE A 130 7.56 14.40 19.60
C ILE A 130 8.84 15.11 19.14
N VAL A 131 9.95 14.96 19.87
CA VAL A 131 11.24 15.57 19.50
C VAL A 131 11.74 15.02 18.17
N ASP A 132 11.70 13.71 17.96
CA ASP A 132 12.11 13.08 16.70
C ASP A 132 11.26 13.58 15.52
N THR A 133 9.96 13.80 15.75
CA THR A 133 9.05 14.38 14.76
C THR A 133 9.43 15.83 14.45
N LEU A 134 9.72 16.64 15.48
CA LEU A 134 10.14 18.04 15.31
C LEU A 134 11.48 18.15 14.59
N ASP A 135 12.46 17.30 14.91
CA ASP A 135 13.76 17.25 14.22
C ASP A 135 13.60 16.89 12.75
N ARG A 136 12.69 15.95 12.43
CA ARG A 136 12.35 15.61 11.04
C ARG A 136 11.70 16.78 10.31
N MET A 137 10.84 17.55 10.98
CA MET A 137 10.20 18.75 10.40
C MET A 137 11.19 19.90 10.20
N LEU A 138 12.15 20.09 11.11
CA LEU A 138 13.16 21.14 11.04
C LEU A 138 14.30 20.80 10.06
N GLY A 139 14.66 19.52 9.94
CA GLY A 139 15.73 19.02 9.07
C GLY A 139 15.31 18.77 7.61
N ALA A 140 14.00 18.73 7.32
CA ALA A 140 13.49 18.59 5.97
C ALA A 140 13.42 19.97 5.28
N PRO A 141 14.15 20.24 4.18
CA PRO A 141 13.74 21.31 3.28
C PRO A 141 12.35 20.94 2.77
N ALA A 142 11.38 21.85 2.91
CA ALA A 142 10.02 21.65 2.44
C ALA A 142 10.03 21.25 0.97
N ALA A 143 10.00 19.95 0.70
CA ALA A 143 9.65 19.44 -0.60
C ALA A 143 8.20 19.87 -0.79
N SER A 144 8.02 20.94 -1.54
CA SER A 144 6.74 21.40 -2.04
C SER A 144 6.06 20.23 -2.73
N VAL A 145 5.25 19.50 -1.97
CA VAL A 145 4.22 18.64 -2.52
C VAL A 145 3.19 19.59 -3.09
N ARG A 146 3.33 19.89 -4.38
CA ARG A 146 2.25 20.41 -5.19
C ARG A 146 1.08 19.43 -5.02
N PRO A 147 -0.14 19.87 -4.65
CA PRO A 147 -1.25 18.95 -4.52
C PRO A 147 -1.52 18.35 -5.90
N ALA A 148 -1.20 17.07 -6.05
CA ALA A 148 -1.74 16.28 -7.14
C ALA A 148 -3.23 16.12 -6.83
N ASP A 149 -4.04 16.39 -7.86
CA ASP A 149 -5.49 16.35 -7.83
C ASP A 149 -6.03 15.19 -6.99
N THR A 150 -6.86 15.55 -6.01
CA THR A 150 -7.65 14.61 -5.22
C THR A 150 -8.42 13.70 -6.19
N PRO A 151 -8.19 12.38 -6.21
CA PRO A 151 -9.10 11.49 -6.91
C PRO A 151 -10.44 11.57 -6.19
N ALA A 152 -11.49 11.88 -6.95
CA ALA A 152 -12.86 11.98 -6.47
C ALA A 152 -13.23 10.72 -5.66
N ILE A 153 -13.57 10.93 -4.38
CA ILE A 153 -14.26 9.93 -3.58
C ILE A 153 -15.61 9.73 -4.27
N VAL A 154 -15.76 8.61 -4.98
CA VAL A 154 -17.07 8.11 -5.34
C VAL A 154 -17.68 7.62 -4.04
N GLU A 155 -18.51 8.47 -3.42
CA GLU A 155 -19.38 8.03 -2.35
C GLU A 155 -20.30 6.94 -2.91
N SER A 156 -20.00 5.69 -2.58
CA SER A 156 -21.03 4.66 -2.61
C SER A 156 -22.09 5.03 -1.58
N PRO A 157 -23.37 5.10 -1.94
CA PRO A 157 -24.40 5.43 -0.98
C PRO A 157 -24.42 4.36 0.12
N VAL A 158 -24.13 4.80 1.34
CA VAL A 158 -24.38 4.04 2.56
C VAL A 158 -25.86 3.70 2.56
N ALA A 159 -26.17 2.39 2.50
CA ALA A 159 -27.49 1.90 2.84
C ALA A 159 -27.75 2.29 4.30
N THR A 160 -28.60 3.28 4.50
CA THR A 160 -29.10 3.64 5.82
C THR A 160 -29.79 2.44 6.44
N ASP A 161 -29.47 2.24 7.72
CA ASP A 161 -29.96 1.26 8.70
C ASP A 161 -31.48 1.39 8.99
N ALA A 162 -32.29 1.48 7.93
CA ALA A 162 -33.75 1.59 7.99
C ALA A 162 -34.44 0.46 7.19
N ALA A 163 -33.69 -0.38 6.47
CA ALA A 163 -34.23 -1.49 5.68
C ALA A 163 -34.20 -2.85 6.41
N LEU A 164 -33.58 -2.93 7.60
CA LEU A 164 -33.52 -4.16 8.40
C LEU A 164 -34.67 -4.29 9.41
N GLU A 165 -35.39 -3.22 9.75
CA GLU A 165 -36.58 -3.31 10.62
C GLU A 165 -37.84 -3.77 9.86
N ASP A 166 -37.97 -3.48 8.57
CA ASP A 166 -39.17 -3.83 7.79
C ASP A 166 -39.21 -5.32 7.36
N THR A 167 -38.06 -6.01 7.38
CA THR A 167 -38.00 -7.44 7.06
C THR A 167 -38.23 -8.35 8.27
N LEU A 168 -38.04 -7.86 9.49
CA LEU A 168 -38.34 -8.60 10.72
C LEU A 168 -39.83 -8.53 11.09
N ALA A 169 -40.50 -7.40 10.85
CA ALA A 169 -41.94 -7.23 11.13
C ALA A 169 -42.83 -8.10 10.23
N ALA A 170 -42.42 -8.37 8.98
CA ALA A 170 -43.17 -9.25 8.08
C ALA A 170 -43.09 -10.73 8.48
N SER A 171 -42.06 -11.14 9.24
CA SER A 171 -41.84 -12.56 9.61
C SER A 171 -42.58 -13.00 10.89
N GLU A 172 -43.04 -12.06 11.72
CA GLU A 172 -43.81 -12.37 12.94
C GLU A 172 -45.33 -12.44 12.70
N GLN A 173 -45.82 -11.94 11.55
CA GLN A 173 -47.25 -11.91 11.23
C GLN A 173 -47.77 -13.18 10.52
N GLU A 174 -46.88 -14.11 10.14
CA GLU A 174 -47.25 -15.44 9.59
C GLU A 174 -47.22 -16.57 10.64
N ARG A 175 -46.98 -16.26 11.93
CA ARG A 175 -46.95 -17.27 13.03
C ARG A 175 -47.99 -17.04 14.14
N GLY A 176 -49.04 -16.26 13.87
CA GLY A 176 -50.22 -16.12 14.73
C GLY A 176 -51.42 -16.88 14.19
#